data_AF-A0A932N5L1-F1
#
_entry.id   AF-A0A932N5L1-F1
#
_cell.length_a   1.000
_cell.length_b   1.000
_cell.length_c   1.000
_cell.angle_alpha   90.00
_cell.angle_beta   90.00
_cell.angle_gamma   90.00
#
_symmetry.space_group_name_H-M   'P 1'
#
loop_
_entity.id
_entity.type
_entity.pdbx_description
1 polymer ?
#
loop_
_entity_poly.entity_id
_entity_poly.type
_entity_poly.pdbx_seq_one_letter_code
_entity_poly.pdbx_strand_id
1 'polypeptide(L)'
;MHEGFEQALDAAAYQRLIAAIPHEASRILFTGHSLGAALASLAASRYHHVDHLYTFGSPRLGDQDFANSMAHVNHSRFVNCCDLVTTVPPELFGYRHFGTLHYIDRFGRVTIEPAEDLINADKLTAEAQYQIQHAFQRGRVPSRSLADHTPFNYVSATMGLRV
;
A
#
# COMPACT_ATOMS: atom_id res chain seq x y z
N MET A 1 -10.72 12.03 5.69
CA MET A 1 -10.20 10.80 6.35
C MET A 1 -11.30 9.74 6.46
N HIS A 2 -11.03 8.44 6.23
CA HIS A 2 -12.06 7.39 6.36
C HIS A 2 -12.28 6.98 7.83
N GLU A 3 -13.49 7.21 8.36
CA GLU A 3 -13.86 7.03 9.78
C GLU A 3 -13.60 5.63 10.33
N GLY A 4 -13.76 4.58 9.51
CA GLY A 4 -13.52 3.21 9.95
C GLY A 4 -12.08 2.93 10.38
N PHE A 5 -11.09 3.62 9.80
CA PHE A 5 -9.68 3.43 10.19
C PHE A 5 -9.34 4.21 11.47
N GLU A 6 -9.94 5.38 11.64
CA GLU A 6 -9.84 6.18 12.87
C GLU A 6 -10.37 5.41 14.09
N GLN A 7 -11.49 4.71 13.93
CA GLN A 7 -12.06 3.86 14.97
C GLN A 7 -11.19 2.61 15.25
N ALA A 8 -10.61 2.02 14.21
CA ALA A 8 -9.75 0.84 14.35
C ALA A 8 -8.42 1.14 15.06
N LEU A 9 -7.87 2.35 14.87
CA LEU A 9 -6.74 2.85 15.66
C LEU A 9 -7.24 3.87 16.70
N ASP A 10 -8.01 3.37 17.66
CA ASP A 10 -8.48 4.18 18.77
C ASP A 10 -7.31 4.77 19.59
N ALA A 11 -7.61 5.80 20.38
CA ALA A 11 -6.61 6.49 21.18
C ALA A 11 -5.87 5.56 22.16
N ALA A 12 -6.54 4.56 22.73
CA ALA A 12 -5.94 3.64 23.70
C ALA A 12 -5.00 2.62 23.03
N ALA A 13 -5.33 2.14 21.84
CA ALA A 13 -4.48 1.30 21.00
C ALA A 13 -3.25 2.09 20.55
N TYR A 14 -3.44 3.32 20.09
CA TYR A 14 -2.34 4.20 19.70
C TYR A 14 -1.37 4.47 20.86
N GLN A 15 -1.87 4.84 22.04
CA GLN A 15 -1.03 5.10 23.21
C GLN A 15 -0.21 3.88 23.63
N ARG A 16 -0.80 2.68 23.59
CA ARG A 16 -0.08 1.43 23.87
C ARG A 16 1.05 1.16 22.88
N LEU A 17 0.82 1.44 21.59
CA LEU A 17 1.85 1.28 20.55
C LEU A 17 3.02 2.23 20.77
N ILE A 18 2.74 3.52 21.01
CA ILE A 18 3.80 4.51 21.22
C ILE A 18 4.56 4.27 22.52
N ALA A 19 3.89 3.86 23.59
CA ALA A 19 4.53 3.52 24.86
C ALA A 19 5.48 2.30 24.76
N ALA A 20 5.28 1.43 23.77
CA ALA A 20 6.16 0.29 23.52
C ALA A 20 7.43 0.66 22.73
N ILE A 21 7.52 1.89 22.21
CA ILE A 21 8.70 2.36 21.48
C ILE A 21 9.83 2.59 22.49
N PRO A 22 11.00 1.94 22.33
CA PRO A 22 12.13 2.17 23.22
C PRO A 22 12.59 3.64 23.18
N HIS A 23 12.86 4.23 24.35
CA HIS A 23 13.31 5.62 24.45
C HIS A 23 14.62 5.92 23.69
N GLU A 24 15.44 4.90 23.47
CA GLU A 24 16.75 4.98 22.82
C GLU A 24 16.73 4.55 21.35
N ALA A 25 15.54 4.34 20.79
CA ALA A 25 15.37 4.08 19.38
C ALA A 25 15.75 5.33 18.55
N SER A 26 16.77 5.18 17.71
CA SER A 26 17.28 6.27 16.86
C SER A 26 16.51 6.46 15.56
N ARG A 27 15.75 5.44 15.13
CA ARG A 27 14.91 5.46 13.92
C ARG A 27 13.63 4.68 14.14
N ILE A 28 12.50 5.32 13.85
CA ILE A 28 11.17 4.72 13.97
C ILE A 28 10.56 4.55 12.60
N LEU A 29 10.31 3.30 12.24
CA LEU A 29 9.69 2.92 10.98
C LEU A 29 8.25 2.48 11.23
N PHE A 30 7.33 3.00 10.43
CA PHE A 30 5.96 2.50 10.40
C PHE A 30 5.78 1.66 9.15
N THR A 31 5.09 0.52 9.28
CA THR A 31 4.78 -0.30 8.11
C THR A 31 3.50 -1.09 8.29
N GLY A 32 2.91 -1.49 7.16
CA GLY A 32 1.77 -2.37 7.13
C GLY A 32 1.38 -2.75 5.72
N HIS A 33 0.53 -3.77 5.63
CA HIS A 33 -0.06 -4.24 4.38
C HIS A 33 -1.58 -4.08 4.43
N SER A 34 -2.23 -3.70 3.32
CA SER A 34 -3.69 -3.60 3.23
C SER A 34 -4.28 -2.66 4.29
N LEU A 35 -5.24 -3.12 5.09
CA LEU A 35 -5.74 -2.41 6.27
C LEU A 35 -4.61 -1.98 7.23
N GLY A 36 -3.61 -2.84 7.44
CA GLY A 36 -2.45 -2.51 8.28
C GLY A 36 -1.65 -1.33 7.75
N ALA A 37 -1.60 -1.13 6.42
CA ALA A 37 -0.96 0.04 5.82
C ALA A 37 -1.73 1.33 6.13
N ALA A 38 -3.07 1.28 6.09
CA ALA A 38 -3.93 2.38 6.49
C ALA A 38 -3.72 2.76 7.96
N LEU A 39 -3.67 1.77 8.86
CA LEU A 39 -3.44 2.00 10.29
C LEU A 39 -2.02 2.52 10.57
N ALA A 40 -1.01 1.98 9.89
CA ALA A 40 0.38 2.45 10.00
C ALA A 40 0.52 3.91 9.56
N SER A 41 -0.19 4.29 8.49
CA SER A 41 -0.21 5.66 7.98
C SER A 41 -0.86 6.63 8.99
N LEU A 42 -1.97 6.23 9.62
CA LEU A 42 -2.61 7.01 10.68
C LEU A 42 -1.75 7.09 11.95
N ALA A 43 -1.06 6.00 12.32
CA ALA A 43 -0.15 6.02 13.45
C ALA A 43 1.03 6.96 13.19
N ALA A 44 1.59 6.92 11.96
CA ALA A 44 2.65 7.81 11.51
C ALA A 44 2.19 9.28 11.49
N SER A 45 0.95 9.58 11.05
CA SER A 45 0.43 10.95 11.01
C SER A 45 0.33 11.61 12.38
N ARG A 46 0.24 10.80 13.44
CA ARG A 46 0.14 11.25 14.84
C ARG A 46 1.50 11.25 15.56
N TYR A 47 2.54 10.64 14.97
CA TYR A 47 3.85 10.49 15.60
C TYR A 47 4.86 11.51 15.07
N HIS A 48 5.52 12.26 15.95
CA HIS A 48 6.37 13.39 15.53
C HIS A 48 7.76 12.99 15.00
N HIS A 49 8.23 11.78 15.27
CA HIS A 49 9.62 11.34 14.97
C HIS A 49 9.66 10.15 14.01
N VAL A 50 8.80 10.16 12.99
CA VAL A 50 8.80 9.12 11.96
C VAL A 50 10.04 9.28 11.08
N ASP A 51 10.87 8.23 11.01
CA ASP A 51 12.01 8.18 10.09
C ASP A 51 11.53 7.81 8.67
N HIS A 52 10.70 6.77 8.56
CA HIS A 52 10.11 6.34 7.29
C HIS A 52 8.79 5.59 7.50
N LEU A 53 7.89 5.70 6.52
CA LEU A 53 6.66 4.92 6.39
C LEU A 53 6.76 4.03 5.15
N TYR A 54 6.57 2.73 5.32
CA TYR A 54 6.53 1.76 4.23
C TYR A 54 5.16 1.11 4.15
N THR A 55 4.42 1.32 3.07
CA THR A 55 3.10 0.70 2.90
C THR A 55 3.05 -0.23 1.70
N PHE A 56 2.33 -1.34 1.84
CA PHE A 56 2.16 -2.36 0.81
C PHE A 56 0.68 -2.58 0.54
N GLY A 57 0.23 -2.42 -0.70
CA GLY A 57 -1.19 -2.63 -1.04
C GLY A 57 -2.14 -1.74 -0.25
N SER A 58 -1.71 -0.51 0.08
CA SER A 58 -2.49 0.42 0.88
C SER A 58 -3.72 0.94 0.11
N PRO A 59 -4.92 0.95 0.71
CA PRO A 59 -6.01 1.75 0.19
C PRO A 59 -5.71 3.25 0.29
N ARG A 60 -6.50 4.08 -0.40
CA ARG A 60 -6.53 5.52 -0.16
C ARG A 60 -7.13 5.80 1.21
N LEU A 61 -6.51 6.70 1.95
CA LEU A 61 -6.81 6.88 3.38
C LEU A 61 -7.61 8.15 3.67
N GLY A 62 -7.27 9.22 2.97
CA GLY A 62 -7.82 10.54 3.22
C GLY A 62 -7.92 11.37 1.96
N ASP A 63 -8.34 12.60 2.17
CA ASP A 63 -8.45 13.67 1.20
C ASP A 63 -7.10 14.38 1.00
N GLN A 64 -7.11 15.47 0.24
CA GLN A 64 -5.92 16.28 0.01
C GLN A 64 -5.36 16.89 1.31
N ASP A 65 -6.20 17.22 2.28
CA ASP A 65 -5.74 17.81 3.55
C ASP A 65 -4.96 16.79 4.37
N PHE A 66 -5.42 15.54 4.40
CA PHE A 66 -4.64 14.44 4.99
C PHE A 66 -3.34 14.19 4.23
N ALA A 67 -3.36 14.19 2.89
CA ALA A 67 -2.14 14.04 2.10
C ALA A 67 -1.12 15.16 2.41
N ASN A 68 -1.59 16.39 2.59
CA ASN A 68 -0.76 17.54 2.95
C ASN A 68 -0.20 17.42 4.37
N SER A 69 -0.99 16.90 5.33
CA SER A 69 -0.51 16.69 6.69
C SER A 69 0.62 15.67 6.76
N MET A 70 0.64 14.70 5.84
CA MET A 70 1.68 13.68 5.72
C MET A 70 2.93 14.12 4.94
N ALA A 71 2.99 15.34 4.42
CA ALA A 71 4.10 15.81 3.57
C ALA A 71 5.47 15.81 4.29
N HIS A 72 5.47 15.80 5.62
CA HIS A 72 6.68 15.72 6.44
C HIS A 72 7.20 14.28 6.65
N VAL A 73 6.41 13.27 6.27
CA VAL A 73 6.73 11.85 6.45
C VAL A 73 7.34 11.32 5.16
N ASN A 74 8.57 10.78 5.24
CA ASN A 74 9.15 10.02 4.14
C ASN A 74 8.34 8.74 3.94
N HIS A 75 7.61 8.64 2.83
CA HIS A 75 6.67 7.54 2.61
C HIS A 75 6.96 6.84 1.29
N SER A 76 7.28 5.55 1.38
CA SER A 76 7.39 4.66 0.22
C SER A 76 6.17 3.75 0.14
N ARG A 77 5.41 3.91 -0.93
CA ARG A 77 4.13 3.22 -1.15
C ARG A 77 4.27 2.19 -2.27
N PHE A 78 4.25 0.92 -1.90
CA PHE A 78 4.35 -0.20 -2.82
C PHE A 78 2.98 -0.62 -3.35
N VAL A 79 2.87 -0.71 -4.68
CA VAL A 79 1.67 -1.19 -5.39
C VAL A 79 2.06 -2.33 -6.31
N ASN A 80 1.42 -3.48 -6.14
CA ASN A 80 1.63 -4.62 -7.02
C ASN A 80 0.60 -4.66 -8.14
N CYS A 81 1.05 -4.40 -9.37
CA CYS A 81 0.34 -4.66 -10.61
C CYS A 81 -1.18 -4.37 -10.52
N CYS A 82 -2.02 -5.41 -10.59
CA CYS A 82 -3.47 -5.34 -10.63
C CYS A 82 -4.15 -5.27 -9.24
N ASP A 83 -3.42 -4.97 -8.15
CA ASP A 83 -4.01 -4.87 -6.81
C ASP A 83 -5.08 -3.77 -6.73
N LEU A 84 -6.35 -4.20 -6.65
CA LEU A 84 -7.53 -3.34 -6.58
C LEU A 84 -7.66 -2.61 -5.24
N VAL A 85 -7.07 -3.10 -4.15
CA VAL A 85 -7.21 -2.41 -2.85
C VAL A 85 -6.58 -1.03 -2.92
N THR A 86 -5.54 -0.87 -3.72
CA THR A 86 -4.88 0.42 -3.94
C THR A 86 -5.73 1.43 -4.72
N THR A 87 -6.85 1.02 -5.31
CA THR A 87 -7.74 1.89 -6.07
C THR A 87 -8.99 2.28 -5.30
N VAL A 88 -9.13 1.85 -4.04
CA VAL A 88 -10.25 2.20 -3.18
C VAL A 88 -9.82 3.00 -1.94
N PRO A 89 -10.63 3.96 -1.46
CA PRO A 89 -11.79 4.53 -2.15
C PRO A 89 -11.41 5.28 -3.45
N PRO A 90 -12.33 5.41 -4.42
CA PRO A 90 -12.06 6.13 -5.68
C PRO A 90 -11.74 7.62 -5.48
N GLU A 91 -10.88 8.16 -6.34
CA GLU A 91 -10.47 9.58 -6.31
C GLU A 91 -11.61 10.55 -6.62
N LEU A 92 -12.64 10.08 -7.33
CA LEU A 92 -13.87 10.83 -7.62
C LEU A 92 -14.59 11.26 -6.34
N PHE A 93 -14.41 10.52 -5.24
CA PHE A 93 -14.97 10.86 -3.92
C PHE A 93 -14.03 11.71 -3.08
N GLY A 94 -13.01 12.34 -3.68
CA GLY A 94 -12.10 13.27 -3.01
C GLY A 94 -10.90 12.61 -2.33
N TYR A 95 -10.78 11.29 -2.38
CA TYR A 95 -9.64 10.58 -1.80
C TYR A 95 -8.37 10.75 -2.63
N ARG A 96 -7.22 10.78 -1.96
CA ARG A 96 -5.89 10.94 -2.59
C ARG A 96 -4.89 9.96 -1.99
N HIS A 97 -3.95 9.54 -2.82
CA HIS A 97 -2.71 8.90 -2.36
C HIS A 97 -1.70 9.97 -1.96
N PHE A 98 -0.75 9.58 -1.11
CA PHE A 98 0.43 10.37 -0.75
C PHE A 98 1.66 9.45 -0.73
N GLY A 99 2.84 10.05 -0.63
CA GLY A 99 4.13 9.36 -0.69
C GLY A 99 4.57 8.95 -2.09
N THR A 100 5.80 8.47 -2.18
CA THR A 100 6.45 8.04 -3.42
C THR A 100 5.95 6.67 -3.84
N LEU A 101 5.45 6.56 -5.08
CA LEU A 101 4.99 5.30 -5.63
C LEU A 101 6.16 4.39 -6.02
N HIS A 102 6.21 3.20 -5.44
CA HIS A 102 7.03 2.08 -5.88
C HIS A 102 6.12 1.04 -6.57
N TYR A 103 6.05 1.09 -7.89
CA TYR A 103 5.22 0.18 -8.66
C TYR A 103 5.97 -1.14 -8.91
N ILE A 104 5.34 -2.25 -8.55
CA ILE A 104 5.81 -3.60 -8.86
C ILE A 104 5.05 -4.06 -10.11
N ASP A 105 5.78 -4.26 -11.21
CA ASP A 105 5.19 -4.71 -12.46
C ASP A 105 4.81 -6.19 -12.44
N ARG A 106 4.16 -6.67 -13.51
CA ARG A 106 3.76 -8.07 -13.65
C ARG A 106 4.90 -9.08 -13.56
N PHE A 107 6.14 -8.65 -13.75
CA PHE A 107 7.35 -9.47 -13.67
C PHE A 107 8.04 -9.36 -12.30
N GLY A 108 7.46 -8.62 -11.36
CA GLY A 108 8.04 -8.41 -10.03
C GLY A 108 9.11 -7.33 -9.96
N ARG A 109 9.29 -6.52 -11.01
CA ARG A 109 10.30 -5.45 -11.04
C ARG A 109 9.73 -4.20 -10.40
N VAL A 110 10.54 -3.53 -9.59
CA VAL A 110 10.16 -2.29 -8.91
C VAL A 110 10.62 -1.09 -9.72
N THR A 111 9.68 -0.21 -10.08
CA THR A 111 9.95 1.09 -10.71
C THR A 111 9.39 2.21 -9.85
N ILE A 112 10.19 3.26 -9.64
CA ILE A 112 9.80 4.44 -8.86
C ILE A 112 9.07 5.41 -9.77
N GLU A 113 7.87 5.83 -9.36
CA GLU A 113 7.02 6.81 -10.05
C GLU A 113 6.95 6.64 -11.57
N PRO A 114 6.61 5.43 -12.09
CA PRO A 114 6.41 5.27 -13.52
C PRO A 114 5.21 6.09 -14.00
N ALA A 115 5.25 6.48 -15.28
CA ALA A 115 4.14 7.16 -15.92
C ALA A 115 2.85 6.31 -15.89
N GLU A 116 1.71 6.98 -15.74
CA GLU A 116 0.42 6.32 -15.53
C GLU A 116 0.00 5.43 -16.72
N ASP A 117 0.36 5.83 -17.94
CA ASP A 117 0.14 5.04 -19.15
C ASP A 117 0.91 3.71 -19.14
N LEU A 118 2.15 3.70 -18.63
CA LEU A 118 2.94 2.47 -18.45
C LEU A 118 2.31 1.55 -17.41
N ILE A 119 1.82 2.10 -16.30
CA ILE A 119 1.10 1.34 -15.26
C ILE A 119 -0.16 0.72 -15.87
N ASN A 120 -0.96 1.50 -16.59
CA ASN A 120 -2.21 1.05 -17.19
C ASN A 120 -1.98 -0.01 -18.27
N ALA A 121 -0.97 0.18 -19.12
CA ALA A 121 -0.59 -0.80 -20.14
C ALA A 121 -0.12 -2.13 -19.52
N ASP A 122 0.66 -2.07 -18.43
CA ASP A 122 1.10 -3.26 -17.71
C ASP A 122 -0.09 -4.01 -17.10
N LYS A 123 -0.99 -3.31 -16.40
CA LYS A 123 -2.22 -3.88 -15.81
C LYS A 123 -3.11 -4.55 -16.87
N LEU A 124 -3.35 -3.90 -18.01
CA LEU A 124 -4.16 -4.47 -19.09
C LEU A 124 -3.55 -5.76 -19.64
N THR A 125 -2.23 -5.75 -19.89
CA THR A 125 -1.53 -6.94 -20.39
C THR A 125 -1.53 -8.05 -19.34
N ALA A 126 -1.33 -7.70 -18.07
CA ALA A 126 -1.34 -8.60 -16.94
C ALA A 126 -2.69 -9.31 -16.76
N GLU A 127 -3.80 -8.58 -16.87
CA GLU A 127 -5.15 -9.15 -16.84
C GLU A 127 -5.38 -10.09 -18.01
N ALA A 128 -5.04 -9.68 -19.23
CA ALA A 128 -5.17 -10.52 -20.43
C ALA A 128 -4.38 -11.83 -20.34
N GLN A 129 -3.12 -11.77 -19.87
CA GLN A 129 -2.28 -12.95 -19.67
C GLN A 129 -2.85 -13.90 -18.61
N TYR A 130 -3.38 -13.35 -17.51
CA TYR A 130 -3.98 -14.16 -16.45
C TYR A 130 -5.21 -14.91 -16.95
N GLN A 131 -6.09 -14.21 -17.70
CA GLN A 131 -7.28 -14.82 -18.31
C GLN A 131 -6.91 -15.95 -19.26
N ILE A 132 -5.90 -15.77 -20.12
CA ILE A 132 -5.45 -16.81 -21.07
C ILE A 132 -4.85 -18.03 -20.33
N GLN A 133 -3.98 -17.79 -19.35
CA GLN A 133 -3.28 -18.86 -18.63
C GLN A 133 -4.21 -19.65 -17.69
N HIS A 134 -5.29 -19.04 -17.21
CA HIS A 134 -6.20 -19.62 -16.23
C HIS A 134 -7.55 -20.04 -16.81
N ALA A 135 -7.83 -19.78 -18.11
CA ALA A 135 -9.08 -20.13 -18.78
C ALA A 135 -9.50 -21.61 -18.64
N PHE A 136 -8.55 -22.51 -18.37
CA PHE A 136 -8.77 -23.95 -18.32
C PHE A 136 -8.46 -24.61 -16.96
N GLN A 137 -8.21 -23.84 -15.89
CA GLN A 137 -7.81 -24.39 -14.58
C GLN A 137 -8.95 -24.30 -13.54
N ARG A 138 -9.44 -25.46 -13.05
CA ARG A 138 -10.41 -25.53 -11.95
C ARG A 138 -9.73 -25.30 -10.59
N GLY A 139 -10.30 -24.41 -9.76
CA GLY A 139 -9.94 -24.27 -8.33
C GLY A 139 -9.04 -23.09 -7.94
N ARG A 140 -8.91 -22.03 -8.77
CA ARG A 140 -8.06 -20.87 -8.47
C ARG A 140 -8.83 -19.58 -8.17
N VAL A 141 -8.12 -18.63 -7.55
CA VAL A 141 -8.65 -17.31 -7.15
C VAL A 141 -9.27 -16.62 -8.37
N PRO A 142 -10.56 -16.22 -8.34
CA PRO A 142 -11.31 -15.78 -9.52
C PRO A 142 -10.77 -14.51 -10.19
N SER A 143 -9.93 -13.75 -9.48
CA SER A 143 -9.36 -12.50 -9.98
C SER A 143 -7.89 -12.35 -9.61
N ARG A 144 -7.09 -11.94 -10.59
CA ARG A 144 -5.70 -11.54 -10.40
C ARG A 144 -5.57 -10.41 -9.38
N SER A 145 -6.54 -9.52 -9.32
CA SER A 145 -6.55 -8.41 -8.36
C SER A 145 -6.58 -8.84 -6.89
N LEU A 146 -7.19 -9.99 -6.59
CA LEU A 146 -7.23 -10.54 -5.23
C LEU A 146 -5.94 -11.34 -4.93
N ALA A 147 -5.34 -11.95 -5.96
CA ALA A 147 -4.06 -12.65 -5.86
C ALA A 147 -2.88 -11.67 -5.70
N ASP A 148 -2.89 -10.56 -6.43
CA ASP A 148 -1.85 -9.52 -6.38
C ASP A 148 -1.88 -8.72 -5.08
N HIS A 149 -3.00 -8.76 -4.33
CA HIS A 149 -3.11 -8.23 -2.98
C HIS A 149 -2.48 -9.12 -1.88
N THR A 150 -1.86 -10.26 -2.22
CA THR A 150 -1.26 -11.12 -1.20
C THR A 150 0.10 -10.57 -0.73
N PRO A 151 0.39 -10.58 0.59
CA PRO A 151 1.67 -10.09 1.12
C PRO A 151 2.91 -10.77 0.49
N PHE A 152 2.77 -12.03 0.10
CA PHE A 152 3.84 -12.79 -0.55
C PHE A 152 4.35 -12.14 -1.84
N ASN A 153 3.46 -11.55 -2.65
CA ASN A 153 3.86 -10.91 -3.90
C ASN A 153 4.63 -9.61 -3.67
N TYR A 154 4.30 -8.88 -2.60
CA TYR A 154 5.03 -7.70 -2.18
C TYR A 154 6.43 -8.04 -1.66
N VAL A 155 6.53 -9.06 -0.80
CA VAL A 155 7.81 -9.51 -0.22
C VAL A 155 8.72 -10.11 -1.29
N SER A 156 8.21 -11.01 -2.12
CA SER A 156 9.02 -11.66 -3.17
C SER A 156 9.57 -10.67 -4.19
N ALA A 157 8.80 -9.65 -4.58
CA ALA A 157 9.27 -8.60 -5.49
C ALA A 157 10.34 -7.71 -4.83
N THR A 158 10.11 -7.26 -3.60
CA THR A 158 11.07 -6.37 -2.90
C THR A 158 12.36 -7.07 -2.50
N MET A 159 12.33 -8.39 -2.31
CA MET A 159 13.53 -9.21 -2.05
C MET A 159 14.22 -9.73 -3.32
N GLY A 160 13.69 -9.44 -4.51
CA GLY A 160 14.25 -9.94 -5.78
C GLY A 160 14.14 -11.45 -5.97
N LEU A 161 13.18 -12.09 -5.30
CA LEU A 161 12.95 -13.54 -5.33
C LEU A 161 11.92 -13.96 -6.41
N ARG A 162 11.27 -12.99 -7.06
CA ARG A 162 10.26 -13.20 -8.09
C ARG A 162 10.97 -13.29 -9.46
N VAL A 163 11.01 -14.50 -10.01
CA VAL A 163 11.56 -14.85 -11.34
C VAL A 163 10.44 -15.18 -12.31
#